data_AF-A0A965C4V5-F1
#
_entry.id   AF-A0A965C4V5-F1
#
_cell.length_a   1.000
_cell.length_b   1.000
_cell.length_c   1.000
_cell.angle_alpha   90.00
_cell.angle_beta   90.00
_cell.angle_gamma   90.00
#
_symmetry.space_group_name_H-M   'P 1'
#
loop_
_entity.id
_entity.type
_entity.pdbx_description
1 polymer ?
#
loop_
_entity_poly.entity_id
_entity_poly.type
_entity_poly.pdbx_seq_one_letter_code
_entity_poly.pdbx_strand_id
1 'polypeptide(L)'
;MDQTPNIPEVVEEVRDLFERYEQALIDKNLDVLDNCFWNSPHTIRLAHHEHGYGFDRIHAHRMARPPGPGTKEKRLRLDILTIGR
;
A
#
# COMPACT_ATOMS: atom_id res chain seq x y z
N MET A 1 12.91 17.99 -16.82
CA MET A 1 12.21 17.32 -15.71
C MET A 1 13.24 17.09 -14.62
N ASP A 2 12.91 17.43 -13.37
CA ASP A 2 13.79 17.12 -12.25
C ASP A 2 13.82 15.60 -12.05
N GLN A 3 15.02 15.03 -11.97
CA GLN A 3 15.25 13.60 -11.80
C GLN A 3 16.18 13.32 -10.62
N THR A 4 16.34 14.30 -9.71
CA THR A 4 17.17 14.15 -8.53
C THR A 4 16.67 12.96 -7.70
N PRO A 5 17.51 11.94 -7.46
CA PRO A 5 17.09 10.79 -6.69
C PRO A 5 17.13 11.09 -5.19
N ASN A 6 16.19 10.53 -4.44
CA ASN A 6 16.21 10.48 -2.98
C ASN A 6 16.35 11.85 -2.30
N ILE A 7 15.59 12.83 -2.75
CA ILE A 7 15.39 14.10 -2.03
C ILE A 7 14.92 13.74 -0.59
N PRO A 8 15.67 14.11 0.47
CA PRO A 8 15.45 13.58 1.82
C PRO A 8 14.01 13.73 2.33
N GLU A 9 13.39 14.89 2.13
CA GLU A 9 12.02 15.12 2.57
C GLU A 9 10.99 14.27 1.82
N VAL A 10 11.23 13.96 0.54
CA VAL A 10 10.33 13.11 -0.26
C VAL A 10 10.47 11.65 0.15
N VAL A 11 11.70 11.20 0.46
CA VAL A 11 11.95 9.85 0.98
C VAL A 11 11.24 9.65 2.32
N GLU A 12 11.32 10.62 3.22
CA GLU A 12 10.66 10.54 4.52
C GLU A 12 9.13 10.62 4.41
N GLU A 13 8.58 11.44 3.50
CA GLU A 13 7.15 11.43 3.21
C GLU A 13 6.66 10.05 2.74
N VAL A 14 7.36 9.44 1.77
CA VAL A 14 7.01 8.10 1.27
C VAL A 14 7.18 7.04 2.36
N ARG A 15 8.18 7.17 3.23
CA ARG A 15 8.40 6.28 4.38
C ARG A 15 7.21 6.35 5.33
N ASP A 16 6.75 7.53 5.70
CA ASP A 16 5.62 7.71 6.62
C ASP A 16 4.32 7.14 6.05
N LEU A 17 4.05 7.35 4.75
CA LEU A 17 2.92 6.75 4.06
C LEU A 17 3.01 5.22 4.05
N PHE A 18 4.21 4.67 3.81
CA PHE A 18 4.45 3.24 3.82
C PHE A 18 4.25 2.63 5.21
N GLU A 19 4.78 3.23 6.28
CA GLU A 19 4.60 2.72 7.64
C GLU A 19 3.14 2.76 8.08
N ARG A 20 2.40 3.80 7.69
CA ARG A 20 0.96 3.89 7.91
C ARG A 20 0.21 2.75 7.20
N TYR A 21 0.55 2.47 5.94
CA TYR A 21 -0.01 1.34 5.21
C TYR A 21 0.31 -0.01 5.88
N GLU A 22 1.55 -0.16 6.34
CA GLU A 22 2.04 -1.38 6.98
C GLU A 22 1.36 -1.68 8.31
N GLN A 23 1.07 -0.65 9.10
CA GLN A 23 0.29 -0.77 10.33
C GLN A 23 -1.19 -1.08 10.03
N ALA A 24 -1.76 -0.44 9.01
CA ALA A 24 -3.15 -0.70 8.61
C ALA A 24 -3.37 -2.15 8.13
N LEU A 25 -2.34 -2.80 7.56
CA LEU A 25 -2.39 -4.23 7.25
C LEU A 25 -2.48 -5.12 8.49
N ILE A 26 -1.83 -4.73 9.59
CA ILE A 26 -1.86 -5.45 10.87
C ILE A 26 -3.22 -5.26 11.54
N ASP A 27 -3.66 -4.01 11.63
CA ASP A 27 -4.89 -3.62 12.32
C ASP A 27 -6.15 -3.89 11.49
N LYS A 28 -5.98 -4.25 10.20
CA LYS A 28 -7.05 -4.38 9.21
C LYS A 28 -7.89 -3.11 9.07
N ASN A 29 -7.24 -1.96 9.17
CA ASN A 29 -7.90 -0.66 9.05
C ASN A 29 -8.25 -0.38 7.58
N LEU A 30 -9.50 -0.66 7.20
CA LEU A 30 -9.97 -0.51 5.82
C LEU A 30 -9.88 0.92 5.32
N ASP A 31 -10.25 1.91 6.13
CA ASP A 31 -10.23 3.32 5.74
C ASP A 31 -8.82 3.78 5.36
N VAL A 32 -7.81 3.36 6.12
CA VAL A 32 -6.40 3.68 5.79
C VAL A 32 -5.96 2.90 4.55
N LEU A 33 -6.29 1.61 4.47
CA LEU A 33 -5.90 0.76 3.34
C LEU A 33 -6.48 1.25 2.01
N ASP A 34 -7.71 1.77 2.03
CA ASP A 34 -8.37 2.34 0.86
C ASP A 34 -7.75 3.67 0.46
N ASN A 35 -7.43 4.54 1.43
CA ASN A 35 -6.75 5.81 1.17
C ASN A 35 -5.30 5.65 0.66
N CYS A 36 -4.66 4.52 0.94
CA CYS A 36 -3.33 4.19 0.40
C CYS A 36 -3.37 3.67 -1.04
N PHE A 37 -4.55 3.42 -1.61
CA PHE A 37 -4.70 2.97 -2.99
C PHE A 37 -5.21 4.11 -3.87
N TRP A 38 -4.70 4.18 -5.10
CA TRP A 38 -5.27 5.09 -6.08
C TRP A 38 -6.71 4.65 -6.39
N ASN A 39 -7.67 5.55 -6.14
CA ASN A 39 -9.07 5.31 -6.47
C ASN A 39 -9.29 5.48 -7.99
N SER A 40 -9.08 4.41 -8.74
CA SER A 40 -9.10 4.41 -10.20
C SER A 40 -9.39 3.01 -10.76
N PRO A 41 -10.06 2.91 -11.93
CA PRO A 41 -10.21 1.64 -12.64
C PRO A 41 -8.88 1.06 -13.12
N HIS A 42 -7.79 1.85 -13.14
CA HIS A 42 -6.47 1.41 -13.59
C HIS A 42 -5.60 0.81 -12.47
N THR A 43 -6.05 0.85 -11.22
CA THR A 43 -5.28 0.34 -10.09
C THR A 43 -5.23 -1.18 -10.10
N ILE A 44 -4.04 -1.76 -10.00
CA ILE A 44 -3.84 -3.21 -10.00
C ILE A 44 -3.22 -3.64 -8.67
N ARG A 45 -3.80 -4.68 -8.05
CA ARG A 45 -3.24 -5.35 -6.87
C ARG A 45 -3.13 -6.85 -7.14
N LEU A 46 -1.91 -7.36 -7.20
CA LEU A 46 -1.63 -8.79 -7.32
C LEU A 46 -1.23 -9.33 -5.95
N ALA A 47 -2.14 -10.06 -5.29
CA ALA A 47 -1.86 -10.75 -4.03
C ALA A 47 -1.81 -12.27 -4.25
N HIS A 48 -1.40 -13.03 -3.22
CA HIS A 48 -1.16 -14.48 -3.30
C HIS A 48 -2.28 -15.29 -3.98
N HIS A 49 -3.54 -14.98 -3.67
CA HIS A 49 -4.70 -15.71 -4.18
C HIS A 49 -5.81 -14.78 -4.73
N GLU A 50 -5.57 -13.48 -4.74
CA GLU A 50 -6.56 -12.46 -5.05
C GLU A 50 -5.95 -11.39 -5.95
N HIS A 51 -6.44 -11.29 -7.18
CA HIS A 51 -6.02 -10.24 -8.12
C HIS A 51 -7.16 -9.22 -8.27
N GLY A 52 -6.86 -7.96 -7.97
CA GLY A 52 -7.76 -6.83 -8.14
C GLY A 52 -7.35 -5.99 -9.35
N TYR A 53 -8.29 -5.78 -10.25
CA TYR A 53 -8.18 -4.86 -11.39
C TYR A 53 -9.27 -3.80 -11.21
N GLY A 54 -8.85 -2.56 -10.96
CA GLY A 54 -9.68 -1.46 -10.49
C GLY A 54 -9.82 -1.42 -8.97
N PHE A 55 -9.91 -0.20 -8.44
CA PHE A 55 -10.06 0.06 -7.01
C PHE A 55 -11.26 -0.67 -6.40
N ASP A 56 -12.43 -0.63 -7.04
CA ASP A 56 -13.66 -1.27 -6.54
C ASP A 56 -13.48 -2.77 -6.27
N ARG A 57 -12.76 -3.46 -7.15
CA ARG A 57 -12.48 -4.90 -6.98
C ARG A 57 -11.54 -5.15 -5.81
N ILE A 58 -10.54 -4.28 -5.61
CA ILE A 58 -9.61 -4.35 -4.49
C ILE A 58 -10.37 -4.14 -3.18
N HIS A 59 -11.22 -3.12 -3.10
CA HIS A 59 -12.05 -2.83 -1.93
C HIS A 59 -13.00 -4.00 -1.60
N ALA A 60 -13.69 -4.56 -2.60
CA ALA A 60 -14.56 -5.72 -2.41
C ALA A 60 -13.83 -6.93 -1.83
N HIS A 61 -12.58 -7.20 -2.25
CA HIS A 61 -11.76 -8.26 -1.67
C HIS A 61 -11.40 -7.99 -0.20
N ARG A 62 -11.13 -6.74 0.17
CA ARG A 62 -10.85 -6.39 1.58
C ARG A 62 -12.09 -6.56 2.47
N MET A 63 -13.26 -6.15 1.98
CA MET A 63 -14.54 -6.31 2.67
C MET A 63 -14.95 -7.78 2.85
N ALA A 64 -14.68 -8.63 1.85
CA ALA A 64 -15.02 -10.05 1.89
C ALA A 64 -14.06 -10.89 2.75
N ARG A 65 -12.95 -10.32 3.21
CA ARG A 65 -11.90 -11.07 3.92
C ARG A 65 -12.42 -11.52 5.29
N PRO A 66 -12.40 -12.84 5.60
CA PRO A 66 -12.86 -13.32 6.90
C PRO A 66 -12.04 -12.75 8.07
N PRO A 67 -12.66 -12.55 9.24
CA PRO A 67 -11.92 -12.29 10.47
C PRO A 67 -11.01 -13.48 10.79
N GLY A 68 -9.82 -13.20 11.33
CA GLY A 68 -8.74 -14.19 11.50
C GLY A 68 -7.37 -13.53 11.63
N PRO A 69 -6.31 -14.26 12.02
CA PRO A 69 -4.98 -13.68 12.13
C PRO A 69 -4.51 -13.10 10.78
N GLY A 70 -3.73 -12.01 10.83
CA GLY A 70 -3.07 -11.48 9.64
C GLY A 70 -2.08 -12.51 9.08
N THR A 71 -1.86 -12.48 7.76
CA THR A 71 -0.88 -13.36 7.09
C THR A 71 0.53 -12.76 7.05
N LYS A 72 0.72 -11.59 7.66
CA LYS A 72 1.98 -10.86 7.64
C LYS A 72 2.85 -11.34 8.80
N GLU A 73 4.00 -11.92 8.47
CA GLU A 73 4.96 -12.39 9.46
C GLU A 73 5.94 -11.28 9.87
N LYS A 74 7.01 -11.09 9.09
CA LYS A 74 8.09 -10.14 9.38
C LYS A 74 8.49 -9.38 8.12
N ARG A 75 8.79 -8.09 8.26
CA ARG A 75 9.44 -7.31 7.20
C ARG A 75 10.93 -7.66 7.13
N LEU A 76 11.38 -8.10 5.96
CA LEU A 76 12.80 -8.44 5.74
C LEU A 76 13.62 -7.24 5.29
N ARG A 77 13.03 -6.36 4.46
CA ARG A 77 13.73 -5.24 3.82
C ARG A 77 12.76 -4.11 3.46
N LEU A 78 13.23 -2.86 3.54
CA LEU A 78 12.57 -1.67 3.02
C LEU A 78 13.63 -0.80 2.32
N ASP A 79 13.50 -0.63 1.01
CA ASP A 79 14.27 0.34 0.24
C ASP A 79 13.28 1.30 -0.43
N ILE A 80 13.54 2.60 -0.31
CA ILE A 80 12.72 3.64 -0.92
C ILE A 80 13.59 4.37 -1.94
N LEU A 81 13.09 4.45 -3.17
CA LEU A 81 13.66 5.24 -4.25
C LEU A 81 12.62 6.28 -4.67
N THR A 82 13.01 7.54 -4.66
CA THR A 82 12.21 8.66 -5.19
C THR A 82 12.97 9.33 -6.34
N ILE A 83 12.24 9.90 -7.31
CA ILE A 83 12.83 10.57 -8.48
C ILE A 83 12.09 11.90 -8.68
N GLY A 84 12.80 13.00 -8.49
CA GLY A 84 12.18 14.33 -8.53
C GLY A 84 11.27 14.58 -7.32
N ARG A 85 10.51 15.67 -7.39
CA ARG A 85 9.48 16.05 -6.43
C ARG A 85 8.09 15.87 -7.02
#